data_AF-A0A0F9GML1-F1
#
_entry.id   AF-A0A0F9GML1-F1
#
_cell.length_a   1.000
_cell.length_b   1.000
_cell.length_c   1.000
_cell.angle_alpha   90.00
_cell.angle_beta   90.00
_cell.angle_gamma   90.00
#
_symmetry.space_group_name_H-M   'P 1'
#
loop_
_entity.id
_entity.type
_entity.pdbx_description
1 polymer ?
#
loop_
_entity_poly.entity_id
_entity_poly.type
_entity_poly.pdbx_seq_one_letter_code
_entity_poly.pdbx_strand_id
1 'polypeptide(L)'
;KTADVRRAWLNCSWVGINKPSIDPLKEAKAATERINQCLTTRERESKAYNGSEFTENIERLKVENAEVAEAKKSLGPEIPPPGKNGDSDKDELKEEVAELVLEELR
;
A
#
# COMPACT_ATOMS: atom_id res chain seq x y z
N LYS A 1 23.77 -10.13 32.08
CA LYS A 1 23.87 -11.52 31.56
C LYS A 1 22.65 -12.37 31.93
N THR A 2 22.31 -12.64 33.20
CA THR A 2 21.11 -13.45 33.54
C THR A 2 19.77 -12.70 33.37
N ALA A 3 19.75 -11.39 33.62
CA ALA A 3 18.57 -10.55 33.41
C ALA A 3 18.15 -10.46 31.93
N ASP A 4 19.13 -10.43 31.03
CA ASP A 4 18.91 -10.35 29.57
C ASP A 4 18.30 -11.64 29.03
N VAL A 5 18.80 -12.78 29.52
CA VAL A 5 18.24 -14.10 29.20
C VAL A 5 16.78 -14.14 29.65
N ARG A 6 16.48 -13.80 30.91
CA ARG A 6 15.11 -13.80 31.42
C ARG A 6 14.17 -12.91 30.61
N ARG A 7 14.62 -11.71 30.20
CA ARG A 7 13.85 -10.82 29.33
C ARG A 7 13.57 -11.45 27.96
N ALA A 8 14.56 -12.10 27.36
CA ALA A 8 14.38 -12.77 26.06
C ALA A 8 13.33 -13.89 26.15
N TRP A 9 13.34 -14.70 27.21
CA TRP A 9 12.33 -15.75 27.44
C TRP A 9 10.91 -15.20 27.64
N LEU A 10 10.76 -14.01 28.22
CA LEU A 10 9.46 -13.40 28.49
C LEU A 10 8.92 -12.58 27.31
N ASN A 11 9.78 -12.15 26.40
CA ASN A 11 9.42 -11.30 25.26
C ASN A 11 9.09 -12.09 23.98
N CYS A 12 9.11 -13.42 24.00
CA CYS A 12 8.72 -14.19 22.83
C CYS A 12 7.20 -14.11 22.61
N SER A 13 6.80 -13.63 21.43
CA SER A 13 5.40 -13.62 21.00
C SER A 13 5.22 -14.66 19.89
N TRP A 14 4.36 -15.64 20.13
CA TRP A 14 3.97 -16.61 19.11
C TRP A 14 2.91 -15.98 18.20
N VAL A 15 3.20 -15.94 16.91
CA VAL A 15 2.22 -15.59 15.87
C VAL A 15 1.62 -16.90 15.38
N GLY A 16 0.32 -17.08 15.60
CA GLY A 16 -0.40 -18.25 15.08
C GLY A 16 -0.52 -18.22 13.55
N ILE A 17 -1.15 -19.23 12.99
CA ILE A 17 -1.47 -19.23 11.54
C ILE A 17 -2.42 -18.06 11.26
N ASN A 18 -2.05 -17.26 10.27
CA ASN A 18 -2.81 -16.08 9.88
C ASN A 18 -4.21 -16.50 9.39
N LYS A 19 -5.23 -15.71 9.71
CA LYS A 19 -6.59 -16.00 9.23
C LYS A 19 -6.61 -15.92 7.69
N PRO A 20 -7.24 -16.86 6.99
CA PRO A 20 -7.39 -16.75 5.54
C PRO A 20 -8.23 -15.52 5.21
N SER A 21 -7.76 -14.74 4.25
CA SER A 21 -8.49 -13.56 3.77
C SER A 21 -9.67 -13.98 2.88
N ILE A 22 -10.82 -13.35 3.10
CA ILE A 22 -12.01 -13.51 2.24
C ILE A 22 -11.92 -12.62 0.99
N ASP A 23 -11.26 -11.47 1.10
CA ASP A 23 -11.07 -10.47 0.02
C ASP A 23 -9.73 -9.74 0.25
N PRO A 24 -8.64 -10.20 -0.39
CA PRO A 24 -7.30 -9.67 -0.12
C PRO A 24 -7.14 -8.21 -0.52
N LEU A 25 -7.89 -7.75 -1.53
CA LEU A 25 -7.77 -6.37 -2.03
C LEU A 25 -8.44 -5.39 -1.07
N LYS A 26 -9.63 -5.73 -0.54
CA LYS A 26 -10.28 -4.90 0.48
C LYS A 26 -9.50 -4.90 1.79
N GLU A 27 -8.92 -6.03 2.18
CA GLU A 27 -8.13 -6.12 3.40
C GLU A 27 -6.86 -5.26 3.33
N ALA A 28 -6.14 -5.28 2.19
CA ALA A 28 -4.97 -4.43 1.98
C ALA A 28 -5.32 -2.93 2.01
N LYS A 29 -6.45 -2.55 1.40
CA LYS A 29 -6.95 -1.16 1.48
C LYS A 29 -7.31 -0.77 2.91
N ALA A 30 -8.00 -1.64 3.63
CA ALA A 30 -8.33 -1.41 5.03
C ALA A 30 -7.08 -1.30 5.90
N ALA A 31 -6.04 -2.10 5.66
CA ALA A 31 -4.76 -1.99 6.37
C ALA A 31 -4.09 -0.64 6.12
N THR A 32 -4.08 -0.18 4.87
CA THR A 32 -3.54 1.14 4.49
C THR A 32 -4.28 2.27 5.22
N GLU A 33 -5.62 2.22 5.21
CA GLU A 33 -6.44 3.21 5.92
C GLU A 33 -6.20 3.20 7.42
N ARG A 34 -6.09 2.01 8.02
CA ARG A 34 -5.81 1.85 9.45
C ARG A 34 -4.44 2.45 9.85
N ILE A 35 -3.42 2.31 9.01
CA ILE A 35 -2.11 2.93 9.23
C ILE A 35 -2.20 4.45 9.08
N ASN A 36 -2.89 4.95 8.05
CA ASN A 36 -3.06 6.38 7.81
C ASN A 36 -3.82 7.07 8.94
N GLN A 37 -4.81 6.40 9.51
CA GLN A 37 -5.57 6.85 10.69
C GLN A 37 -4.82 6.64 12.02
N CYS A 38 -3.56 6.20 11.99
CA CYS A 38 -2.73 5.93 13.17
C CYS A 38 -3.33 4.91 14.16
N LEU A 39 -4.22 4.02 13.69
CA LEU A 39 -4.83 2.97 14.54
C LEU A 39 -3.86 1.81 14.82
N THR A 40 -2.86 1.64 13.95
CA THR A 40 -1.94 0.49 13.94
C THR A 40 -0.65 0.86 13.20
N THR A 41 0.39 0.05 13.39
CA THR A 41 1.71 0.25 12.79
C THR A 41 1.94 -0.74 11.65
N ARG A 42 2.82 -0.37 10.71
CA ARG A 42 3.21 -1.27 9.61
C ARG A 42 3.82 -2.58 10.09
N GLU A 43 4.51 -2.56 11.23
CA GLU A 43 5.06 -3.74 11.90
C GLU A 43 3.97 -4.69 12.38
N ARG A 44 2.96 -4.16 13.09
CA ARG A 44 1.83 -4.97 13.57
C ARG A 44 1.00 -5.55 12.42
N GLU A 45 0.76 -4.77 11.37
CA GLU A 45 0.03 -5.25 10.18
C GLU A 45 0.81 -6.32 9.41
N SER A 46 2.12 -6.14 9.21
CA SER A 46 2.97 -7.16 8.55
C SER A 46 2.91 -8.46 9.32
N LYS A 47 3.14 -8.39 10.64
CA LYS A 47 3.09 -9.56 11.54
C LYS A 47 1.73 -10.25 11.56
N ALA A 48 0.63 -9.50 11.48
CA ALA A 48 -0.72 -10.09 11.42
C ALA A 48 -1.02 -10.76 10.07
N TYR A 49 -0.50 -10.21 8.98
CA TYR A 49 -0.83 -10.67 7.62
C TYR A 49 0.00 -11.87 7.18
N ASN A 50 1.32 -11.82 7.38
CA ASN A 50 2.26 -12.87 6.95
C ASN A 50 3.20 -13.36 8.07
N GLY A 51 3.18 -12.74 9.24
CA GLY A 51 4.09 -13.08 10.35
C GLY A 51 5.52 -12.57 10.17
N SER A 52 5.81 -11.82 9.10
CA SER A 52 7.13 -11.25 8.86
C SER A 52 7.28 -9.88 9.51
N GLU A 53 8.53 -9.53 9.80
CA GLU A 53 8.86 -8.24 10.38
C GLU A 53 8.99 -7.17 9.29
N PHE A 54 8.44 -5.98 9.54
CA PHE A 54 8.38 -4.91 8.55
C PHE A 54 9.77 -4.44 8.10
N THR A 55 10.74 -4.42 9.01
CA THR A 55 12.12 -4.02 8.70
C THR A 55 12.78 -4.96 7.71
N GLU A 56 12.61 -6.27 7.89
CA GLU A 56 13.14 -7.30 6.98
C GLU A 56 12.51 -7.16 5.59
N ASN A 57 11.21 -6.91 5.53
CA ASN A 57 10.51 -6.67 4.27
C ASN A 57 11.10 -5.46 3.52
N ILE A 58 11.35 -4.34 4.22
CA ILE A 58 11.90 -3.13 3.60
C ILE A 58 13.33 -3.35 3.10
N GLU A 59 14.17 -4.04 3.87
CA GLU A 59 15.53 -4.37 3.45
C GLU A 59 15.54 -5.25 2.21
N ARG A 60 14.69 -6.26 2.18
CA ARG A 60 14.52 -7.15 1.04
C ARG A 60 14.00 -6.40 -0.20
N LEU A 61 12.96 -5.60 -0.02
CA LEU A 61 12.35 -4.80 -1.09
C LEU A 61 13.33 -3.82 -1.74
N LYS A 62 14.33 -3.29 -1.01
CA LYS A 62 15.36 -2.44 -1.62
C LYS A 62 16.19 -3.20 -2.66
N VAL A 63 16.54 -4.45 -2.36
CA VAL A 63 17.30 -5.31 -3.27
C VAL A 63 16.43 -5.74 -4.43
N GLU A 64 15.23 -6.26 -4.14
CA GLU A 64 14.29 -6.72 -5.16
C GLU A 64 13.91 -5.61 -6.14
N ASN A 65 13.64 -4.39 -5.65
CA ASN A 65 13.30 -3.28 -6.53
C ASN A 65 14.49 -2.85 -7.41
N ALA A 66 15.72 -2.98 -6.94
CA ALA A 66 16.90 -2.70 -7.76
C ALA A 66 17.06 -3.73 -8.88
N GLU A 67 16.91 -5.02 -8.56
CA GLU A 67 16.96 -6.11 -9.53
C GLU A 67 15.81 -6.03 -10.55
N VAL A 68 14.59 -5.73 -10.08
CA VAL A 68 13.43 -5.53 -10.95
C VAL A 68 13.63 -4.31 -11.85
N ALA A 69 14.22 -3.22 -11.37
CA ALA A 69 14.52 -2.06 -12.20
C ALA A 69 15.54 -2.39 -13.30
N GLU A 70 16.57 -3.18 -12.98
CA GLU A 70 17.54 -3.67 -13.96
C GLU A 70 16.87 -4.58 -15.00
N ALA A 71 16.05 -5.53 -14.55
CA ALA A 71 15.29 -6.40 -15.43
C ALA A 71 14.34 -5.60 -16.34
N LYS A 72 13.64 -4.61 -15.79
CA LYS A 72 12.74 -3.72 -16.55
C LYS A 72 13.47 -2.89 -17.59
N LYS A 73 14.73 -2.50 -17.37
CA LYS A 73 15.53 -1.76 -18.36
C LYS A 73 15.86 -2.61 -19.60
N SER A 74 15.94 -3.94 -19.43
CA SER A 74 16.18 -4.87 -20.53
C SER A 74 14.94 -5.14 -21.39
N LEU A 75 13.74 -4.94 -20.81
CA LEU A 75 12.48 -4.88 -21.52
C LEU A 75 12.38 -3.48 -22.14
N GLY A 76 12.30 -3.35 -23.46
CA GLY A 76 12.19 -2.05 -24.15
C GLY A 76 11.01 -1.19 -23.63
N PRO A 77 10.91 0.09 -24.07
CA PRO A 77 9.93 1.03 -23.51
C PRO A 77 8.52 0.43 -23.48
N GLU A 78 7.90 0.47 -22.29
CA GLU A 78 6.51 0.06 -22.09
C GLU A 78 5.66 0.77 -23.13
N ILE A 79 4.97 0.00 -23.98
CA ILE A 79 3.89 0.52 -24.81
C ILE A 79 2.90 1.13 -23.80
N PRO A 80 2.58 2.43 -23.89
CA PRO A 80 1.68 3.06 -22.93
C PRO A 80 0.38 2.28 -22.88
N PRO A 81 -0.20 2.08 -21.68
CA PRO A 81 -1.41 1.29 -21.52
C PRO A 81 -2.49 1.86 -22.46
N PRO A 82 -3.13 1.05 -23.31
CA PRO A 82 -4.21 1.53 -24.15
C PRO A 82 -5.36 1.98 -23.25
N GLY A 83 -5.60 3.30 -23.20
CA GLY A 83 -6.79 3.88 -22.57
C GLY A 83 -6.58 4.43 -21.15
N LYS A 84 -5.88 5.55 -21.03
CA LYS A 84 -6.16 6.57 -20.01
C LYS A 84 -6.51 7.91 -20.69
N ASN A 85 -7.46 7.86 -21.61
CA ASN A 85 -8.17 9.06 -22.06
C ASN A 85 -9.62 8.84 -21.63
N GLY A 86 -10.12 9.62 -20.67
CA GLY A 86 -11.53 9.53 -20.30
C GLY A 86 -11.95 9.92 -18.88
N ASP A 87 -11.07 10.54 -18.07
CA ASP A 87 -11.52 11.12 -16.78
C ASP A 87 -11.07 12.59 -16.57
N SER A 88 -10.21 13.15 -17.41
CA SER A 88 -9.91 14.59 -17.42
C SER A 88 -11.07 15.42 -17.98
N ASP A 89 -11.77 14.89 -18.99
CA ASP A 89 -12.75 15.67 -19.76
C ASP A 89 -14.05 15.90 -18.98
N LYS A 90 -14.30 15.16 -17.90
CA LYS A 90 -15.53 15.29 -17.08
C LYS A 90 -15.47 16.39 -16.04
N ASP A 91 -14.28 16.85 -15.65
CA ASP A 91 -14.14 17.91 -14.65
C ASP A 91 -14.13 19.29 -15.31
N GLU A 92 -13.57 19.43 -16.51
CA GLU A 92 -13.63 20.66 -17.32
C GLU A 92 -15.08 20.99 -17.77
N LEU A 93 -15.85 19.97 -18.18
CA LEU A 93 -17.26 20.13 -18.56
C LEU A 93 -18.16 20.58 -17.38
N LYS A 94 -17.80 20.27 -16.13
CA LYS A 94 -18.58 20.69 -14.96
C LYS A 94 -18.35 22.16 -14.64
N GLU A 95 -17.13 22.67 -14.84
CA GLU A 95 -16.82 24.09 -14.61
C GLU A 95 -17.48 24.96 -15.68
N GLU A 96 -17.42 24.57 -16.96
CA GLU A 96 -18.08 25.32 -18.04
C GLU A 96 -19.61 25.35 -17.90
N VAL A 97 -20.22 24.22 -17.52
CA VAL A 97 -21.68 24.15 -17.28
C VAL A 97 -22.09 25.00 -16.08
N ALA A 98 -21.25 25.05 -15.02
CA ALA A 98 -21.53 25.89 -13.86
C ALA A 98 -21.46 27.39 -14.20
N GLU A 99 -20.53 27.79 -15.08
CA GLU A 99 -20.36 29.18 -15.50
C GLU A 99 -21.52 29.67 -16.39
N LEU A 100 -21.97 28.84 -17.34
CA LEU A 100 -23.14 29.13 -18.17
C LEU A 100 -24.44 29.27 -17.37
N VAL A 101 -24.66 28.40 -16.38
CA VAL A 101 -25.85 28.48 -15.52
C VAL A 101 -25.86 29.76 -14.68
N LEU A 102 -24.68 30.26 -14.31
CA LEU A 102 -24.53 31.51 -13.54
C LEU A 102 -24.77 32.76 -14.40
N GLU A 103 -24.44 32.71 -15.69
CA GLU A 103 -24.71 33.78 -16.64
C GLU A 103 -26.20 33.86 -16.99
N GLU A 104 -26.90 32.72 -17.12
CA GLU A 104 -28.36 32.68 -17.38
C GLU A 104 -29.19 33.18 -16.19
N LEU A 105 -28.65 33.16 -14.97
CA LEU A 105 -29.31 33.63 -13.74
C LEU A 105 -29.05 35.11 -13.42
N ARG A 106 -28.32 35.85 -14.27
CA ARG A 106 -28.02 37.28 -14.11
C ARG A 106 -28.95 38.17 -14.93
#